data_AF-A0A9X4NJU6-F1
#
_entry.id   AF-A0A9X4NJU6-F1
#
_cell.length_a   1.000
_cell.length_b   1.000
_cell.length_c   1.000
_cell.angle_alpha   90.00
_cell.angle_beta   90.00
_cell.angle_gamma   90.00
#
_symmetry.space_group_name_H-M   'P 1'
#
loop_
_entity.id
_entity.type
_entity.pdbx_description
1 polymer ?
#
loop_
_entity_poly.entity_id
_entity_poly.type
_entity_poly.pdbx_seq_one_letter_code
_entity_poly.pdbx_strand_id
1 'polypeptide(L)'
;MEIKIRNLTTEQLKRIDELAKEHRLSRDKFISKIITNYLEDERFLTLHQTFFNNEVKEIIHQLQVSNHTIKQATQVISQGDTNGN
;
A
#
# COMPACT_ATOMS: atom_id res chain seq x y z
N MET A 1 3.53 16.11 7.30
CA MET A 1 3.34 16.13 5.84
C MET A 1 2.10 16.97 5.55
N GLU A 2 2.23 18.08 4.82
CA GLU A 2 1.12 18.98 4.49
C GLU A 2 0.57 18.64 3.11
N ILE A 3 -0.71 18.27 3.00
CA ILE A 3 -1.36 17.93 1.73
C ILE A 3 -2.16 19.15 1.28
N LYS A 4 -1.74 19.76 0.16
CA LYS A 4 -2.47 20.87 -0.46
C LYS A 4 -3.51 20.33 -1.43
N ILE A 5 -4.79 20.42 -1.04
CA ILE A 5 -5.92 20.08 -1.92
C ILE A 5 -6.16 21.25 -2.88
N ARG A 6 -5.86 21.03 -4.16
CA ARG A 6 -6.06 22.02 -5.23
C ARG A 6 -7.31 21.67 -6.05
N ASN A 7 -7.88 22.66 -6.73
CA ASN A 7 -9.00 22.52 -7.68
C ASN A 7 -10.38 22.24 -7.06
N LEU A 8 -10.64 22.67 -5.82
CA LEU A 8 -12.00 22.70 -5.29
C LEU A 8 -12.73 23.95 -5.81
N THR A 9 -13.97 23.78 -6.25
CA THR A 9 -14.82 24.93 -6.60
C THR A 9 -15.27 25.67 -5.34
N THR A 10 -15.66 26.93 -5.49
CA THR A 10 -16.15 27.75 -4.37
C THR A 10 -17.35 27.10 -3.67
N GLU A 11 -18.27 26.50 -4.42
CA GLU A 11 -19.42 25.78 -3.87
C GLU A 11 -19.01 24.54 -3.07
N GLN A 12 -18.01 23.79 -3.54
CA GLN A 12 -17.47 22.65 -2.80
C GLN A 12 -16.81 23.09 -1.49
N LEU A 13 -16.03 24.18 -1.51
CA LEU A 13 -15.42 24.74 -0.31
C LEU A 13 -16.46 25.20 0.71
N LYS A 14 -17.50 25.89 0.25
CA LYS A 14 -18.60 26.35 1.11
C LYS A 14 -19.32 25.18 1.78
N ARG A 15 -19.59 24.12 1.03
CA ARG A 15 -20.22 22.91 1.56
C ARG A 15 -19.33 22.19 2.58
N ILE A 16 -18.01 22.16 2.35
CA ILE A 16 -17.06 21.61 3.33
C ILE A 16 -17.05 22.46 4.61
N ASP A 17 -17.13 23.78 4.51
CA ASP A 17 -17.22 24.67 5.68
C ASP A 17 -18.48 24.47 6.50
N GLU A 18 -19.62 24.30 5.84
CA GLU A 18 -20.89 24.03 6.50
C GLU A 18 -20.82 22.71 7.29
N LEU A 19 -20.35 21.64 6.63
CA LEU A 19 -20.14 20.36 7.29
C LEU A 19 -19.12 20.44 8.44
N ALA A 20 -18.01 21.15 8.24
CA ALA A 20 -17.01 21.32 9.30
C ALA A 20 -17.61 22.04 10.53
N LYS A 21 -18.47 23.05 10.32
CA LYS A 21 -19.19 23.74 11.40
C LYS A 21 -20.17 22.83 12.13
N GLU A 22 -20.93 22.01 11.41
CA GLU A 22 -21.83 21.02 12.01
C GLU A 22 -21.08 20.06 12.95
N HIS A 23 -19.87 19.67 12.55
CA HIS A 23 -19.00 18.81 13.35
C HIS A 23 -18.13 19.55 14.38
N ARG A 24 -18.28 20.88 14.52
CA ARG A 24 -17.48 21.74 15.40
C ARG A 24 -15.97 21.61 15.18
N LEU A 25 -15.56 21.44 13.92
CA LEU A 25 -14.18 21.31 13.51
C LEU A 25 -13.79 22.46 12.59
N SER A 26 -12.50 22.84 12.61
CA SER A 26 -11.94 23.64 11.52
C SER A 26 -11.98 22.83 10.22
N ARG A 27 -12.12 23.51 9.07
CA ARG A 27 -12.08 22.90 7.74
C ARG A 27 -10.96 21.87 7.60
N ASP A 28 -9.72 22.23 7.96
CA ASP A 28 -8.56 21.35 7.83
C ASP A 28 -8.69 20.10 8.69
N LYS A 29 -9.02 20.24 9.98
CA LYS A 29 -9.29 19.08 10.86
C LYS A 29 -10.43 18.20 10.36
N PHE A 30 -11.47 18.79 9.78
CA PHE A 30 -12.59 18.03 9.23
C PHE A 30 -12.16 17.19 8.03
N ILE A 31 -11.43 17.80 7.08
CA ILE A 31 -10.85 17.12 5.93
C ILE A 31 -9.89 16.02 6.37
N SER A 32 -8.97 16.31 7.30
CA SER A 32 -8.04 15.30 7.82
C SER A 32 -8.79 14.14 8.45
N LYS A 33 -9.84 14.40 9.26
CA LYS A 33 -10.64 13.35 9.88
C LYS A 33 -11.36 12.47 8.84
N ILE A 34 -11.91 13.06 7.78
CA ILE A 34 -12.53 12.29 6.69
C ILE A 34 -11.50 11.40 6.00
N ILE A 35 -10.33 11.94 5.64
CA ILE A 35 -9.28 11.19 4.98
C ILE A 35 -8.77 10.07 5.88
N THR A 36 -8.50 10.36 7.15
CA THR A 36 -8.10 9.36 8.14
C THR A 36 -9.14 8.26 8.27
N ASN A 37 -10.40 8.62 8.49
CA ASN A 37 -11.49 7.64 8.58
C ASN A 37 -11.61 6.81 7.30
N TYR A 38 -11.42 7.40 6.12
CA TYR A 38 -11.47 6.68 4.85
C TYR A 38 -10.33 5.67 4.69
N LEU A 39 -9.13 6.03 5.18
CA LEU A 39 -7.95 5.15 5.15
C LEU A 39 -7.99 4.08 6.25
N GLU A 40 -8.59 4.38 7.39
CA GLU A 40 -8.75 3.48 8.53
C GLU A 40 -9.98 2.57 8.40
N ASP A 41 -10.93 2.90 7.51
CA ASP A 41 -12.10 2.07 7.24
C ASP A 41 -11.63 0.69 6.74
N GLU A 42 -12.09 -0.38 7.38
CA GLU A 42 -11.80 -1.77 7.01
C GLU A 42 -12.08 -2.04 5.53
N ARG A 43 -12.93 -1.24 4.88
CA ARG A 43 -13.18 -1.31 3.44
C ARG A 43 -11.96 -0.96 2.57
N PHE A 44 -11.09 -0.02 2.98
CA PHE A 44 -9.86 0.29 2.24
C PHE A 44 -8.87 -0.87 2.34
N LEU A 45 -8.68 -1.39 3.56
CA LEU A 45 -7.90 -2.59 3.82
C LEU A 45 -8.45 -3.78 3.02
N THR A 46 -9.76 -4.03 3.03
CA THR A 46 -10.42 -5.12 2.29
C THR A 46 -10.27 -4.97 0.77
N LEU A 47 -10.42 -3.76 0.22
CA LEU A 47 -10.20 -3.48 -1.22
C LEU A 47 -8.77 -3.76 -1.66
N HIS A 48 -7.80 -3.47 -0.79
CA HIS A 48 -6.38 -3.66 -1.07
C HIS A 48 -5.87 -5.03 -0.60
N GLN A 49 -6.66 -5.76 0.19
CA GLN A 49 -6.35 -7.12 0.64
C GLN A 49 -6.29 -8.08 -0.54
N THR A 50 -7.15 -7.91 -1.55
CA THR A 50 -7.11 -8.69 -2.79
C THR A 50 -5.84 -8.41 -3.59
N PHE A 51 -5.41 -7.15 -3.66
CA PHE A 51 -4.15 -6.75 -4.29
C PHE A 51 -2.95 -7.37 -3.55
N PHE A 52 -2.91 -7.25 -2.22
CA PHE A 52 -1.84 -7.85 -1.41
C PHE A 52 -1.84 -9.38 -1.50
N ASN A 53 -2.99 -10.05 -1.39
CA ASN A 53 -3.06 -11.51 -1.40
C ASN A 53 -2.70 -12.12 -2.75
N ASN A 54 -2.96 -11.44 -3.86
CA ASN A 54 -2.69 -11.98 -5.19
C ASN A 54 -1.32 -11.52 -5.71
N GLU A 55 -1.04 -10.22 -5.74
CA GLU A 55 0.20 -9.74 -6.34
C GLU A 55 1.42 -10.00 -5.46
N VAL A 56 1.33 -9.81 -4.14
CA VAL A 56 2.47 -10.08 -3.25
C VAL A 56 2.73 -11.59 -3.16
N LYS A 57 1.69 -12.43 -3.24
CA LYS A 57 1.86 -13.89 -3.24
C LYS A 57 2.58 -14.38 -4.49
N GLU A 58 2.25 -13.86 -5.66
CA GLU A 58 2.96 -14.17 -6.90
C GLU A 58 4.42 -13.72 -6.84
N ILE A 59 4.69 -12.51 -6.34
CA ILE A 59 6.06 -12.01 -6.18
C ILE A 59 6.86 -12.89 -5.19
N ILE A 60 6.27 -13.25 -4.05
CA ILE A 60 6.90 -14.15 -3.06
C ILE A 60 7.17 -15.52 -3.68
N HIS A 61 6.22 -16.07 -4.45
CA HIS A 61 6.41 -17.35 -5.13
C HIS A 61 7.56 -17.30 -6.13
N GLN A 62 7.62 -16.26 -6.96
CA GLN A 62 8.72 -16.07 -7.92
C GLN A 62 10.07 -15.93 -7.21
N LEU A 63 10.13 -15.21 -6.08
CA LEU A 63 11.34 -15.09 -5.26
C LEU A 63 11.76 -16.44 -4.64
N GLN A 64 10.80 -17.26 -4.21
CA GLN A 64 11.07 -18.60 -3.67
C GLN A 64 11.60 -19.55 -4.76
N VAL A 65 11.00 -19.55 -5.95
CA VAL A 65 11.47 -20.33 -7.10
C VAL A 65 12.88 -19.89 -7.51
N SER A 66 13.11 -18.57 -7.62
CA SER A 66 14.44 -18.03 -7.94
C SER A 66 15.50 -18.46 -6.91
N ASN A 67 15.19 -18.35 -5.62
CA ASN A 67 16.10 -18.82 -4.56
C ASN A 67 16.35 -20.34 -4.60
N HIS A 68 15.34 -21.14 -4.98
CA HIS A 68 15.51 -22.58 -5.14
C HIS A 68 16.45 -22.90 -6.30
N THR A 69 16.25 -22.24 -7.46
CA THR A 69 17.13 -22.39 -8.64
C THR A 69 18.56 -21.97 -8.34
N ILE A 70 18.76 -20.87 -7.61
CA ILE A 70 20.09 -20.42 -7.19
C ILE A 70 20.74 -21.46 -6.26
N LYS A 71 19.98 -22.01 -5.29
CA LYS A 71 20.49 -23.08 -4.40
C LYS A 71 20.89 -24.34 -5.17
N GLN A 72 20.07 -24.76 -6.14
CA GLN A 72 20.39 -25.92 -6.99
C GLN A 72 21.64 -25.67 -7.84
N ALA A 73 21.73 -24.50 -8.48
CA ALA A 73 22.92 -24.12 -9.25
C ALA A 73 24.18 -24.09 -8.37
N THR A 74 24.07 -23.54 -7.15
CA THR A 74 25.18 -23.51 -6.19
C THR A 74 25.60 -24.93 -5.77
N GLN A 75 24.65 -25.83 -5.52
CA GLN A 75 24.95 -27.23 -5.19
C GLN A 75 25.65 -27.98 -6.32
N VAL A 76 25.23 -27.77 -7.57
CA VAL A 76 25.88 -28.37 -8.74
C VAL A 76 27.31 -27.85 -8.90
N ILE A 77 27.53 -26.54 -8.70
CA ILE A 77 28.87 -25.94 -8.74
C ILE A 77 29.75 -26.50 -7.62
N SER A 78 29.23 -26.61 -6.39
CA SER A 78 29.97 -27.16 -5.25
C SER A 78 30.29 -28.65 -5.37
N GLN A 79 29.48 -29.44 -6.09
CA GLN A 79 29.76 -30.85 -6.37
C GLN A 79 30.73 -31.05 -7.56
N GLY A 80 30.77 -30.09 -8.49
CA GLY A 80 31.72 -30.09 -9.60
C GLY A 80 33.17 -29.86 -9.16
N ASP A 81 33.39 -29.06 -8.12
CA ASP A 81 34.73 -28.81 -7.56
C ASP A 81 35.31 -30.00 -6.75
N THR A 82 34.48 -30.95 -6.32
CA THR A 82 34.95 -32.13 -5.54
C THR A 82 35.49 -33.29 -6.38
N ASN A 83 35.35 -33.28 -7.71
CA ASN A 83 35.82 -34.36 -8.59
C ASN A 83 37.11 -34.01 -9.36
N GLY A 84 37.80 -32.94 -8.98
CA GLY A 84 39.03 -32.45 -9.61
C GLY A 84 40.30 -32.71 -8.80
N ASN A 85 40.43 -33.84 -8.10
CA ASN A 85 41.68 -34.26 -7.45
C ASN A 85 41.91 -35.77 -7.57
#